data_AF-A0AAF0RKI9-F1
#
_entry.id   AF-A0AAF0RKI9-F1
#
_cell.length_a   1.000
_cell.length_b   1.000
_cell.length_c   1.000
_cell.angle_alpha   90.00
_cell.angle_beta   90.00
_cell.angle_gamma   90.00
#
_symmetry.space_group_name_H-M   'P 1'
#
loop_
_entity.id
_entity.type
_entity.pdbx_description
1 polymer ?
#
loop_
_entity_poly.entity_id
_entity_poly.type
_entity_poly.pdbx_seq_one_letter_code
_entity_poly.pdbx_strand_id
1 'polypeptide(L)'
;MASDEHVQVLANQLILRSQRKSSRDFKEMTALQSVRRELFAPLQGQPELVVTLDASMLSPAPVERLPGNVTDTVVYGNRLFTATDSGTYETRLEPRQQAQHQVPLLQVTDAPTTSVVAGAGQLAASLGERGLVAREVHFGEGEGWYEEAERATVRPLAPYSRSISSSSVHLLNYGEAPVPDFIKADRPRASRGSDSGERMVTKYEAPRPLTSTLTDAIGEGLSFGRDDVEVLGNASYRLLVRVRDEVEIVNIQAFDDRPLRLQKKDKLNLSQENARSLRSTISTQALDSGFLVEHLNGVHVFGTFGAVELADEMIVQARAFPNSRRYGDTVALIREDRLDLIGFVDVTP
;
A
#
# COMPACT_ATOMS: atom_id res chain seq x y z
N MET A 1 -6.89 -22.36 -24.44
CA MET A 1 -6.00 -21.18 -24.56
C MET A 1 -6.86 -19.94 -24.36
N ALA A 2 -7.18 -19.64 -23.10
CA ALA A 2 -7.87 -18.43 -22.69
C ALA A 2 -6.81 -17.54 -22.04
N SER A 3 -6.77 -16.26 -22.42
CA SER A 3 -5.67 -15.35 -22.12
C SER A 3 -5.45 -15.15 -20.61
N ASP A 4 -4.17 -15.04 -20.25
CA ASP A 4 -3.59 -14.76 -18.92
C ASP A 4 -4.11 -13.46 -18.27
N GLU A 5 -4.91 -12.65 -18.98
CA GLU A 5 -5.52 -11.41 -18.49
C GLU A 5 -6.59 -11.66 -17.39
N HIS A 6 -7.19 -12.85 -17.34
CA HIS A 6 -8.32 -13.14 -16.47
C HIS A 6 -7.93 -13.44 -15.01
N VAL A 7 -6.73 -13.98 -14.77
CA VAL A 7 -6.19 -14.23 -13.43
C VAL A 7 -5.74 -12.92 -12.78
N GLN A 8 -5.22 -11.99 -13.59
CA GLN A 8 -4.72 -10.69 -13.14
C GLN A 8 -5.82 -9.79 -12.59
N VAL A 9 -6.98 -9.70 -13.25
CA VAL A 9 -8.14 -8.90 -12.80
C VAL A 9 -8.78 -9.48 -11.52
N LEU A 10 -8.61 -10.79 -11.30
CA LEU A 10 -9.19 -11.52 -10.19
C LEU A 10 -8.35 -11.45 -8.91
N ALA A 11 -7.04 -11.66 -9.05
CA ALA A 11 -6.07 -11.33 -8.03
C ALA A 11 -6.22 -9.85 -7.66
N ASN A 12 -6.38 -8.98 -8.67
CA ASN A 12 -6.77 -7.59 -8.46
C ASN A 12 -8.07 -7.51 -7.65
N GLN A 13 -9.20 -8.14 -7.98
CA GLN A 13 -10.41 -7.99 -7.14
C GLN A 13 -10.28 -8.50 -5.69
N LEU A 14 -9.57 -9.59 -5.42
CA LEU A 14 -9.40 -10.14 -4.07
C LEU A 14 -8.35 -9.37 -3.23
N ILE A 15 -7.30 -8.86 -3.88
CA ILE A 15 -6.25 -8.03 -3.26
C ILE A 15 -6.72 -6.57 -3.12
N LEU A 16 -7.50 -6.06 -4.06
CA LEU A 16 -7.97 -4.68 -4.08
C LEU A 16 -9.18 -4.47 -3.14
N ARG A 17 -9.98 -5.49 -2.83
CA ARG A 17 -11.19 -5.29 -2.00
C ARG A 17 -10.99 -5.10 -0.49
N SER A 18 -9.79 -4.81 0.02
CA SER A 18 -9.69 -4.61 1.46
C SER A 18 -8.58 -3.74 2.03
N GLN A 19 -8.80 -2.43 1.96
CA GLN A 19 -8.43 -1.59 3.11
C GLN A 19 -9.52 -1.58 4.20
N ARG A 20 -10.73 -2.14 3.94
CA ARG A 20 -11.81 -2.31 4.95
C ARG A 20 -12.65 -3.58 4.75
N LYS A 21 -12.23 -4.74 5.28
CA LYS A 21 -13.07 -5.96 5.31
C LYS A 21 -14.21 -5.96 6.35
N SER A 22 -14.50 -4.81 6.97
CA SER A 22 -15.75 -4.63 7.73
C SER A 22 -16.88 -4.05 6.87
N SER A 23 -16.64 -3.80 5.57
CA SER A 23 -17.68 -3.27 4.70
C SER A 23 -18.83 -4.26 4.51
N ARG A 24 -20.00 -3.70 4.25
CA ARG A 24 -21.20 -4.43 3.85
C ARG A 24 -20.91 -5.40 2.70
N ASP A 25 -19.99 -5.05 1.81
CA ASP A 25 -19.60 -5.83 0.63
C ASP A 25 -18.86 -7.13 0.97
N PHE A 26 -18.04 -7.16 2.03
CA PHE A 26 -17.42 -8.41 2.51
C PHE A 26 -18.45 -9.35 3.13
N LYS A 27 -19.43 -8.80 3.86
CA LYS A 27 -20.58 -9.57 4.36
C LYS A 27 -21.44 -10.12 3.22
N GLU A 28 -21.51 -9.40 2.11
CA GLU A 28 -22.26 -9.81 0.92
C GLU A 28 -21.53 -10.90 0.12
N MET A 29 -20.20 -10.84 -0.02
CA MET A 29 -19.43 -11.94 -0.63
C MET A 29 -19.46 -13.21 0.22
N THR A 30 -19.34 -13.09 1.55
CA THR A 30 -19.47 -14.23 2.46
C THR A 30 -20.91 -14.73 2.60
N ALA A 31 -21.89 -14.00 2.06
CA ALA A 31 -23.26 -14.47 1.91
C ALA A 31 -23.47 -15.33 0.64
N LEU A 32 -22.53 -15.30 -0.32
CA LEU A 32 -22.54 -16.24 -1.44
C LEU A 32 -22.29 -17.65 -0.91
N GLN A 33 -23.24 -18.56 -1.13
CA GLN A 33 -23.26 -19.87 -0.49
C GLN A 33 -22.05 -20.75 -0.87
N SER A 34 -21.53 -20.61 -2.09
CA SER A 34 -20.31 -21.26 -2.58
C SER A 34 -19.07 -20.78 -1.83
N VAL A 35 -18.88 -19.46 -1.74
CA VAL A 35 -17.77 -18.81 -1.03
C VAL A 35 -17.81 -19.15 0.46
N ARG A 36 -19.00 -19.09 1.07
CA ARG A 36 -19.22 -19.43 2.48
C ARG A 36 -18.89 -20.88 2.79
N ARG A 37 -19.25 -21.81 1.90
CA ARG A 37 -18.98 -23.24 2.09
C ARG A 37 -17.47 -23.49 2.13
N GLU A 38 -16.71 -22.94 1.20
CA GLU A 38 -15.27 -23.18 1.11
C GLU A 38 -14.47 -22.43 2.20
N LEU A 39 -14.82 -21.18 2.53
CA LEU A 39 -14.11 -20.40 3.56
C LEU A 39 -14.33 -20.87 5.01
N PHE A 40 -15.51 -21.44 5.31
CA PHE A 40 -15.88 -21.79 6.69
C PHE A 40 -15.97 -23.30 6.96
N ALA A 41 -15.85 -24.15 5.94
CA ALA A 41 -15.78 -25.60 6.10
C ALA A 41 -14.63 -26.10 6.99
N PRO A 42 -13.42 -25.50 7.03
CA PRO A 42 -12.29 -26.20 7.63
C PRO A 42 -11.81 -25.62 8.97
N LEU A 43 -12.69 -24.95 9.74
CA LEU A 43 -12.39 -24.53 11.13
C LEU A 43 -12.24 -25.69 12.14
N GLN A 44 -12.04 -26.93 11.69
CA GLN A 44 -11.79 -28.09 12.53
C GLN A 44 -10.28 -28.37 12.67
N GLY A 45 -9.63 -27.65 13.58
CA GLY A 45 -8.49 -28.17 14.35
C GLY A 45 -7.15 -28.42 13.65
N GLN A 46 -6.91 -27.93 12.43
CA GLN A 46 -5.58 -27.98 11.81
C GLN A 46 -4.78 -26.69 12.06
N PRO A 47 -3.45 -26.78 12.26
CA PRO A 47 -2.60 -25.61 12.48
C PRO A 47 -2.45 -24.74 11.21
N GLU A 48 -2.73 -25.30 10.04
CA GLU A 48 -2.68 -24.64 8.75
C GLU A 48 -3.99 -24.88 8.00
N LEU A 49 -4.51 -23.84 7.35
CA LEU A 49 -5.76 -23.87 6.60
C LEU A 49 -5.53 -23.43 5.17
N VAL A 50 -5.57 -24.38 4.23
CA VAL A 50 -5.48 -24.07 2.79
C VAL A 50 -6.88 -24.11 2.18
N VAL A 51 -7.38 -22.95 1.74
CA VAL A 51 -8.65 -22.82 1.02
C VAL A 51 -8.36 -22.51 -0.44
N THR A 52 -8.68 -23.45 -1.34
CA THR A 52 -8.52 -23.24 -2.78
C THR A 52 -9.81 -22.68 -3.37
N LEU A 53 -9.74 -21.50 -3.98
CA LEU A 53 -10.85 -20.91 -4.73
C LEU A 53 -10.65 -21.19 -6.22
N ASP A 54 -11.64 -21.83 -6.85
CA ASP A 54 -11.64 -22.05 -8.30
C ASP A 54 -11.93 -20.73 -9.04
N ALA A 55 -11.07 -20.38 -10.01
CA ALA A 55 -11.21 -19.18 -10.82
C ALA A 55 -12.55 -19.12 -11.59
N SER A 56 -13.14 -20.27 -11.91
CA SER A 56 -14.45 -20.37 -12.57
C SER A 56 -15.62 -19.87 -11.72
N MET A 57 -15.44 -19.74 -10.39
CA MET A 57 -16.46 -19.18 -9.49
C MET A 57 -16.58 -17.66 -9.59
N LEU A 58 -15.77 -17.02 -10.42
CA LEU A 58 -15.59 -15.57 -10.41
C LEU A 58 -15.83 -14.99 -11.81
N SER A 59 -16.88 -14.16 -11.91
CA SER A 59 -17.25 -13.50 -13.17
C SER A 59 -16.44 -12.22 -13.39
N PRO A 60 -15.98 -11.95 -14.63
CA PRO A 60 -15.30 -10.70 -14.95
C PRO A 60 -16.24 -9.51 -14.73
N ALA A 61 -15.69 -8.43 -14.16
CA ALA A 61 -16.40 -7.15 -14.10
C ALA A 61 -16.29 -6.43 -15.45
N PRO A 62 -17.38 -5.85 -15.98
CA PRO A 62 -17.36 -5.07 -17.22
C PRO A 62 -16.76 -3.68 -16.95
N VAL A 63 -15.44 -3.63 -16.79
CA VAL A 63 -14.70 -2.36 -16.70
C VAL A 63 -14.15 -2.02 -18.09
N GLU A 64 -14.14 -0.73 -18.44
CA GLU A 64 -13.45 -0.24 -19.63
C GLU A 64 -11.96 -0.65 -19.61
N ARG A 65 -11.37 -0.91 -20.78
CA ARG A 65 -9.97 -1.33 -20.86
C ARG A 65 -9.06 -0.19 -20.40
N LEU A 66 -8.16 -0.50 -19.46
CA LEU A 66 -7.13 0.42 -19.01
C LEU A 66 -6.07 0.61 -20.11
N PRO A 67 -5.74 1.84 -20.50
CA PRO A 67 -4.61 2.11 -21.39
C PRO A 67 -3.28 1.82 -20.71
N GLY A 68 -2.33 1.23 -21.45
CA GLY A 68 -0.96 1.02 -20.97
C GLY A 68 -0.77 -0.20 -20.07
N ASN A 69 0.47 -0.41 -19.63
CA ASN A 69 0.79 -1.46 -18.67
C ASN A 69 0.56 -0.97 -17.24
N VAL A 70 -0.12 -1.78 -16.44
CA VAL A 70 -0.37 -1.49 -15.02
C VAL A 70 0.95 -1.54 -14.25
N THR A 71 1.27 -0.46 -13.55
CA THR A 71 2.46 -0.32 -12.71
C THR A 71 2.13 -0.45 -11.23
N ASP A 72 0.97 0.04 -10.82
CA ASP A 72 0.50 -0.02 -9.43
C ASP A 72 -1.03 0.12 -9.35
N THR A 73 -1.62 -0.35 -8.26
CA THR A 73 -3.06 -0.24 -8.00
C THR A 73 -3.33 -0.05 -6.52
N VAL A 74 -4.26 0.85 -6.18
CA VAL A 74 -4.69 1.07 -4.80
C VAL A 74 -6.21 1.22 -4.73
N VAL A 75 -6.81 0.62 -3.71
CA VAL A 75 -8.23 0.82 -3.40
C VAL A 75 -8.39 1.67 -2.17
N TYR A 76 -9.28 2.65 -2.30
CA TYR A 76 -9.68 3.50 -1.20
C TYR A 76 -11.20 3.70 -1.23
N GLY A 77 -11.87 3.26 -0.16
CA GLY A 77 -13.33 3.21 -0.12
C GLY A 77 -13.89 2.26 -1.20
N ASN A 78 -14.78 2.78 -2.04
CA ASN A 78 -15.34 2.09 -3.20
C ASN A 78 -14.66 2.51 -4.53
N ARG A 79 -13.44 3.05 -4.47
CA ARG A 79 -12.66 3.46 -5.64
C ARG A 79 -11.49 2.53 -5.87
N LEU A 80 -11.23 2.25 -7.13
CA LEU A 80 -9.99 1.67 -7.61
C LEU A 80 -9.20 2.74 -8.36
N PHE A 81 -7.99 3.01 -7.89
CA PHE A 81 -7.01 3.82 -8.59
C PHE A 81 -5.97 2.90 -9.22
N THR A 82 -5.69 3.11 -10.50
CA THR A 82 -4.74 2.31 -11.27
C THR A 82 -3.70 3.22 -11.89
N ALA A 83 -2.44 3.02 -11.54
CA ALA A 83 -1.29 3.61 -12.21
C ALA A 83 -0.87 2.76 -13.40
N THR A 84 -0.50 3.43 -14.47
CA THR A 84 0.00 2.80 -15.69
C THR A 84 1.14 3.62 -16.27
N ASP A 85 1.87 3.05 -17.23
CA ASP A 85 2.82 3.79 -18.06
C ASP A 85 2.16 4.88 -18.96
N SER A 86 0.83 4.97 -18.96
CA SER A 86 0.05 5.88 -19.80
C SER A 86 -0.82 6.87 -19.00
N GLY A 87 -0.78 6.83 -17.67
CA GLY A 87 -1.65 7.66 -16.84
C GLY A 87 -2.00 7.06 -15.48
N THR A 88 -2.72 7.84 -14.68
CA THR A 88 -3.45 7.35 -13.50
C THR A 88 -4.94 7.37 -13.81
N TYR A 89 -5.64 6.29 -13.49
CA TYR A 89 -7.07 6.14 -13.73
C TYR A 89 -7.83 5.85 -12.43
N GLU A 90 -9.06 6.32 -12.34
CA GLU A 90 -9.99 6.05 -11.26
C GLU A 90 -11.25 5.37 -11.82
N THR A 91 -11.69 4.30 -11.17
CA THR A 91 -13.00 3.71 -11.45
C THR A 91 -13.71 3.35 -10.15
N ARG A 92 -15.04 3.24 -10.21
CA ARG A 92 -15.86 2.83 -9.07
C ARG A 92 -15.93 1.31 -9.00
N LEU A 93 -15.86 0.78 -7.79
CA LEU A 93 -16.10 -0.63 -7.52
C LEU A 93 -17.54 -0.78 -7.03
N GLU A 94 -18.45 -1.20 -7.91
CA GLU A 94 -19.84 -1.53 -7.57
C GLU A 94 -20.11 -3.05 -7.71
N PRO A 95 -20.15 -3.82 -6.60
CA PRO A 95 -20.36 -5.26 -6.65
C PRO A 95 -21.71 -5.67 -7.25
N ARG A 96 -22.76 -4.87 -7.04
CA ARG A 96 -24.15 -5.24 -7.35
C ARG A 96 -24.60 -4.88 -8.76
N GLN A 97 -23.89 -3.98 -9.44
CA GLN A 97 -24.25 -3.47 -10.77
C GLN A 97 -23.45 -4.12 -11.92
N GLN A 98 -22.60 -5.12 -11.62
CA GLN A 98 -21.64 -5.75 -12.54
C GLN A 98 -22.23 -6.40 -13.80
N ALA A 99 -23.55 -6.46 -14.00
CA ALA A 99 -24.16 -7.15 -15.13
C ALA A 99 -24.81 -6.26 -16.20
N GLN A 100 -25.04 -4.96 -15.94
CA GLN A 100 -25.91 -4.15 -16.83
C GLN A 100 -25.33 -2.82 -17.33
N HIS A 101 -24.32 -2.25 -16.67
CA HIS A 101 -23.73 -0.97 -17.09
C HIS A 101 -22.19 -1.01 -16.99
N GLN A 102 -21.51 -0.49 -18.02
CA GLN A 102 -20.06 -0.23 -17.95
C GLN A 102 -19.81 0.84 -16.90
N VAL A 103 -18.91 0.56 -15.96
CA VAL A 103 -18.50 1.56 -14.98
C VAL A 103 -17.53 2.53 -15.66
N PRO A 104 -17.75 3.86 -15.59
CA PRO A 104 -16.87 4.81 -16.25
C PRO A 104 -15.46 4.77 -15.66
N LEU A 105 -14.48 4.97 -16.54
CA LEU A 105 -13.06 5.10 -16.21
C LEU A 105 -12.66 6.57 -16.34
N LEU A 106 -12.30 7.20 -15.22
CA LEU A 106 -11.82 8.58 -15.20
C LEU A 106 -10.29 8.60 -15.32
N GLN A 107 -9.75 9.37 -16.25
CA GLN A 107 -8.31 9.65 -16.28
C GLN A 107 -7.98 10.81 -15.34
N VAL A 108 -7.20 10.54 -14.30
CA VAL A 108 -6.74 11.53 -13.33
C VAL A 108 -5.53 12.30 -13.85
N THR A 109 -4.60 11.60 -14.48
CA THR A 109 -3.43 12.19 -15.15
C THR A 109 -3.13 11.41 -16.43
N ASP A 110 -2.55 12.11 -17.40
CA ASP A 110 -2.06 11.55 -18.67
C ASP A 110 -0.56 11.21 -18.64
N ALA A 111 0.09 11.32 -17.49
CA ALA A 111 1.51 11.06 -17.32
C ALA A 111 1.78 9.60 -16.97
N PRO A 112 2.88 9.01 -17.46
CA PRO A 112 3.39 7.75 -16.93
C PRO A 112 3.49 7.81 -15.41
N THR A 113 2.81 6.89 -14.74
CA THR A 113 2.70 6.85 -13.28
C THR A 113 3.37 5.59 -12.79
N THR A 114 4.28 5.71 -11.83
CA THR A 114 5.04 4.56 -11.28
C THR A 114 4.41 3.96 -10.04
N SER A 115 3.76 4.78 -9.21
CA SER A 115 3.13 4.33 -7.97
C SER A 115 2.00 5.26 -7.53
N VAL A 116 0.99 4.73 -6.86
CA VAL A 116 -0.17 5.47 -6.34
C VAL A 116 -0.46 5.12 -4.89
N VAL A 117 -0.82 6.14 -4.11
CA VAL A 117 -1.25 6.00 -2.72
C VAL A 117 -2.58 6.72 -2.56
N ALA A 118 -3.56 6.07 -1.94
CA ALA A 118 -4.85 6.67 -1.64
C ALA A 118 -5.26 6.41 -0.20
N GLY A 119 -5.80 7.43 0.45
CA GLY A 119 -6.21 7.39 1.85
C GLY A 119 -6.51 8.78 2.41
N ALA A 120 -7.25 8.84 3.51
CA ALA A 120 -7.52 10.09 4.23
C ALA A 120 -8.11 11.23 3.35
N GLY A 121 -8.95 10.87 2.38
CA GLY A 121 -9.59 11.81 1.43
C GLY A 121 -8.68 12.27 0.29
N GLN A 122 -7.49 11.68 0.12
CA GLN A 122 -6.52 12.10 -0.89
C GLN A 122 -6.03 10.92 -1.73
N LEU A 123 -5.67 11.22 -2.98
CA LEU A 123 -4.90 10.40 -3.88
C LEU A 123 -3.57 11.12 -4.13
N ALA A 124 -2.46 10.39 -4.11
CA ALA A 124 -1.16 10.86 -4.51
C ALA A 124 -0.56 9.92 -5.55
N ALA A 125 0.08 10.47 -6.59
CA ALA A 125 0.60 9.72 -7.72
C ALA A 125 2.01 10.19 -8.09
N SER A 126 2.95 9.24 -8.20
CA SER A 126 4.34 9.48 -8.59
C SER A 126 4.48 9.40 -10.11
N LEU A 127 4.96 10.48 -10.73
CA LEU A 127 4.98 10.67 -12.18
C LEU A 127 6.41 10.77 -12.76
N GLY A 128 7.42 10.25 -12.06
CA GLY A 128 8.82 10.34 -12.48
C GLY A 128 9.31 11.79 -12.55
N GLU A 129 9.76 12.17 -13.74
CA GLU A 129 10.24 13.52 -14.08
C GLU A 129 9.15 14.60 -13.99
N ARG A 130 7.86 14.23 -14.06
CA ARG A 130 6.74 15.17 -13.85
C ARG A 130 6.43 15.39 -12.38
N GLY A 131 7.12 14.69 -11.49
CA GLY A 131 7.07 14.91 -10.06
C GLY A 131 6.01 14.12 -9.33
N LEU A 132 5.69 14.59 -8.12
CA LEU A 132 4.63 14.03 -7.29
C LEU A 132 3.41 14.94 -7.38
N VAL A 133 2.24 14.36 -7.61
CA VAL A 133 0.97 15.09 -7.56
C VAL A 133 0.02 14.52 -6.52
N ALA A 134 -0.90 15.34 -6.05
CA ALA A 134 -2.01 14.91 -5.20
C ALA A 134 -3.35 15.53 -5.63
N ARG A 135 -4.44 14.83 -5.36
CA ARG A 135 -5.80 15.23 -5.67
C ARG A 135 -6.74 14.76 -4.57
N GLU A 136 -7.75 15.57 -4.25
CA GLU A 136 -8.83 15.17 -3.35
C GLU A 136 -9.64 14.01 -3.95
N VAL A 137 -10.10 13.10 -3.09
CA VAL A 137 -10.96 11.97 -3.46
C VAL A 137 -12.37 12.24 -2.95
N HIS A 138 -13.31 12.37 -3.87
CA HIS A 138 -14.72 12.59 -3.54
C HIS A 138 -15.50 11.27 -3.47
N PHE A 139 -16.15 11.06 -2.32
CA PHE A 139 -17.02 9.91 -2.10
C PHE A 139 -18.48 10.34 -2.26
N GLY A 140 -19.01 10.18 -3.47
CA GLY A 140 -20.43 10.35 -3.79
C GLY A 140 -21.11 9.03 -4.18
N GLU A 141 -22.42 8.95 -3.96
CA GLU A 141 -23.30 7.90 -4.50
C GLU A 141 -23.90 8.34 -5.86
N GLY A 142 -24.14 7.41 -6.79
CA GLY A 142 -24.79 7.69 -8.09
C GLY A 142 -23.81 8.07 -9.22
N GLU A 143 -24.23 8.87 -10.20
CA GLU A 143 -23.36 9.39 -11.28
C GLU A 143 -22.61 10.67 -10.89
N GLY A 144 -23.10 11.40 -9.87
CA GLY A 144 -22.55 12.70 -9.47
C GLY A 144 -21.09 12.66 -9.00
N TRP A 145 -20.58 11.50 -8.57
CA TRP A 145 -19.18 11.38 -8.21
C TRP A 145 -18.23 11.60 -9.38
N TYR A 146 -18.64 11.22 -10.60
CA TYR A 146 -17.77 11.29 -11.77
C TYR A 146 -17.51 12.75 -12.12
N GLU A 147 -18.57 13.58 -12.13
CA GLU A 147 -18.46 15.02 -12.33
C GLU A 147 -17.60 15.71 -11.25
N GLU A 148 -17.77 15.31 -9.98
CA GLU A 148 -16.97 15.86 -8.88
C GLU A 148 -15.49 15.46 -9.00
N ALA A 149 -15.22 14.19 -9.33
CA ALA A 149 -13.86 13.68 -9.49
C ALA A 149 -13.15 14.25 -10.74
N GLU A 150 -13.89 14.53 -11.81
CA GLU A 150 -13.40 15.19 -13.02
C GLU A 150 -13.04 16.66 -12.75
N ARG A 151 -13.82 17.36 -11.91
CA ARG A 151 -13.52 18.74 -11.51
C ARG A 151 -12.44 18.86 -10.44
N ALA A 152 -12.06 17.75 -9.80
CA ALA A 152 -11.08 17.76 -8.71
C ALA A 152 -9.69 18.17 -9.22
N THR A 153 -9.11 19.20 -8.60
CA THR A 153 -7.84 19.78 -9.05
C THR A 153 -6.65 18.92 -8.63
N VAL A 154 -5.84 18.52 -9.61
CA VAL A 154 -4.53 17.89 -9.38
C VAL A 154 -3.51 18.96 -9.01
N ARG A 155 -2.81 18.78 -7.89
CA ARG A 155 -1.84 19.73 -7.34
C ARG A 155 -0.44 19.10 -7.31
N PRO A 156 0.60 19.79 -7.84
CA PRO A 156 1.97 19.33 -7.68
C PRO A 156 2.44 19.48 -6.23
N LEU A 157 3.15 18.49 -5.71
CA LEU A 157 3.75 18.47 -4.38
C LEU A 157 5.28 18.48 -4.42
N ALA A 158 5.89 17.81 -5.40
CA ALA A 158 7.33 17.75 -5.58
C ALA A 158 7.68 17.75 -7.08
N PRO A 159 8.83 18.29 -7.49
CA PRO A 159 9.22 18.36 -8.90
C PRO A 159 9.68 17.02 -9.47
N TYR A 160 10.14 16.09 -8.63
CA TYR A 160 10.57 14.75 -9.02
C TYR A 160 10.05 13.71 -8.02
N SER A 161 9.63 12.55 -8.52
CA SER A 161 9.17 11.43 -7.71
C SER A 161 9.38 10.12 -8.45
N ARG A 162 10.20 9.22 -7.91
CA ARG A 162 10.37 7.87 -8.45
C ARG A 162 9.29 6.92 -7.92
N SER A 163 8.98 7.06 -6.63
CA SER A 163 7.96 6.27 -5.95
C SER A 163 7.41 7.05 -4.74
N ILE A 164 6.24 6.65 -4.26
CA ILE A 164 5.59 7.22 -3.08
C ILE A 164 5.12 6.12 -2.12
N SER A 165 5.15 6.40 -0.82
CA SER A 165 4.45 5.59 0.18
C SER A 165 3.75 6.46 1.24
N SER A 166 2.73 5.90 1.92
CA SER A 166 2.05 6.55 3.05
C SER A 166 2.71 6.23 4.39
N SER A 167 3.11 7.25 5.14
CA SER A 167 3.41 7.14 6.57
C SER A 167 2.18 7.57 7.36
N SER A 168 1.25 6.62 7.59
CA SER A 168 -0.10 6.91 8.10
C SER A 168 -0.84 7.89 7.16
N VAL A 169 -1.08 9.13 7.59
CA VAL A 169 -1.71 10.19 6.77
C VAL A 169 -0.71 11.05 6.00
N HIS A 170 0.58 10.92 6.30
CA HIS A 170 1.66 11.66 5.66
C HIS A 170 2.21 10.90 4.45
N LEU A 171 2.96 11.57 3.61
CA LEU A 171 3.59 10.95 2.44
C LEU A 171 5.11 10.94 2.58
N LEU A 172 5.72 9.89 2.07
CA LEU A 172 7.15 9.79 1.82
C LEU A 172 7.37 9.79 0.31
N ASN A 173 8.09 10.79 -0.18
CA ASN A 173 8.46 10.90 -1.58
C ASN A 173 9.88 10.34 -1.79
N TYR A 174 10.00 9.24 -2.51
CA TYR A 174 11.28 8.66 -2.89
C TYR A 174 11.74 9.30 -4.19
N GLY A 175 12.69 10.23 -4.08
CA GLY A 175 13.32 10.90 -5.21
C GLY A 175 14.59 10.18 -5.67
N GLU A 176 15.63 10.96 -5.98
CA GLU A 176 16.95 10.43 -6.35
C GLU A 176 17.79 10.02 -5.13
N ALA A 177 17.54 10.66 -3.99
CA ALA A 177 18.29 10.43 -2.76
C ALA A 177 17.92 9.10 -2.09
N PRO A 178 18.85 8.45 -1.36
CA PRO A 178 18.60 7.20 -0.63
C PRO A 178 17.66 7.38 0.58
N VAL A 179 17.37 8.62 0.96
CA VAL A 179 16.46 8.99 2.05
C VAL A 179 15.32 9.83 1.46
N PRO A 180 14.04 9.45 1.67
CA PRO A 180 12.91 10.15 1.08
C PRO A 180 12.66 11.51 1.72
N ASP A 181 11.92 12.37 1.00
CA ASP A 181 11.34 13.56 1.58
C ASP A 181 10.06 13.21 2.34
N PHE A 182 9.88 13.81 3.52
CA PHE A 182 8.65 13.74 4.28
C PHE A 182 7.73 14.91 3.93
N ILE A 183 6.50 14.58 3.57
CA ILE A 183 5.46 15.54 3.23
C ILE A 183 4.39 15.44 4.31
N LYS A 184 4.41 16.40 5.23
CA LYS A 184 3.46 16.46 6.33
C LYS A 184 2.07 16.76 5.79
N ALA A 185 1.09 16.13 6.40
CA ALA A 185 -0.32 16.32 6.08
C ALA A 185 -0.94 17.22 7.14
N ASP A 186 -1.68 18.22 6.69
CA ASP A 186 -2.49 19.09 7.51
C ASP A 186 -3.90 18.50 7.63
N ARG A 187 -4.49 18.66 8.82
CA ARG A 187 -5.77 18.07 9.19
C ARG A 187 -6.60 19.12 9.93
N PRO A 188 -7.91 19.20 9.67
CA PRO A 188 -8.77 20.01 10.52
C PRO A 188 -8.71 19.47 11.94
N ARG A 189 -8.53 20.34 12.94
CA ARG A 189 -8.81 19.99 14.34
C ARG A 189 -10.27 19.57 14.41
N ALA A 190 -10.54 18.33 14.83
CA ALA A 190 -11.89 17.78 14.88
C ALA A 190 -12.83 18.76 15.59
N SER A 191 -13.83 19.28 14.88
CA SER A 191 -14.98 19.91 15.52
C SER A 191 -15.71 18.83 16.29
N ARG A 192 -16.01 19.07 17.57
CA ARG A 192 -16.82 18.18 18.41
C ARG A 192 -18.18 18.00 17.74
N GLY A 193 -18.39 16.93 16.97
CA GLY A 193 -19.71 16.60 16.44
C GLY A 193 -19.81 15.84 15.12
N SER A 194 -18.73 15.54 14.38
CA SER A 194 -18.85 14.66 13.21
C SER A 194 -18.54 13.20 13.56
N ASP A 195 -19.56 12.36 13.47
CA ASP A 195 -19.52 10.92 13.75
C ASP A 195 -18.74 10.11 12.68
N SER A 196 -18.24 10.76 11.62
CA SER A 196 -17.30 10.15 10.69
C SER A 196 -15.87 10.36 11.20
N GLY A 197 -15.39 9.44 12.05
CA GLY A 197 -14.03 9.43 12.61
C GLY A 197 -12.88 9.23 11.59
N GLU A 198 -13.09 9.56 10.31
CA GLU A 198 -12.04 9.58 9.30
C GLU A 198 -11.28 10.90 9.33
N ARG A 199 -9.97 10.79 9.55
CA ARG A 199 -9.04 11.92 9.47
C ARG A 199 -8.92 12.31 8.00
N MET A 200 -9.54 13.41 7.59
CA MET A 200 -9.41 13.94 6.23
C MET A 200 -8.22 14.89 6.15
N VAL A 201 -7.35 14.67 5.16
CA VAL A 201 -6.24 15.59 4.86
C VAL A 201 -6.78 16.73 4.02
N THR A 202 -6.56 17.96 4.49
CA THR A 202 -6.98 19.18 3.78
C THR A 202 -5.88 19.72 2.88
N LYS A 203 -4.61 19.49 3.26
CA LYS A 203 -3.45 20.00 2.56
C LYS A 203 -2.20 19.19 2.88
N TYR A 204 -1.27 19.16 1.95
CA TYR A 204 0.10 18.72 2.20
C TYR A 204 1.04 19.92 2.30
N GLU A 205 1.97 19.89 3.26
CA GLU A 205 3.06 20.85 3.37
C GLU A 205 4.10 20.64 2.25
N ALA A 206 5.05 21.56 2.12
CA ALA A 206 6.19 21.37 1.23
C ALA A 206 7.03 20.16 1.66
N PRO A 207 7.61 19.39 0.70
CA PRO A 207 8.52 18.29 1.01
C PRO A 207 9.71 18.74 1.85
N ARG A 208 10.07 17.93 2.85
CA ARG A 208 11.24 18.16 3.70
C ARG A 208 12.14 16.93 3.70
N PRO A 209 13.42 17.04 3.31
CA PRO A 209 14.34 15.91 3.36
C PRO A 209 14.46 15.35 4.77
N LEU A 210 14.35 14.02 4.93
CA LEU A 210 14.54 13.37 6.21
C LEU A 210 16.02 13.20 6.59
N THR A 211 16.96 13.44 5.66
CA THR A 211 18.37 13.09 5.81
C THR A 211 18.99 13.60 7.11
N SER A 212 18.90 14.90 7.40
CA SER A 212 19.50 15.47 8.61
C SER A 212 18.86 14.91 9.88
N THR A 213 17.53 14.91 9.95
CA THR A 213 16.80 14.37 11.11
C THR A 213 17.07 12.88 11.33
N LEU A 214 17.29 12.12 10.25
CA LEU A 214 17.56 10.69 10.31
C LEU A 214 18.99 10.43 10.80
N THR A 215 19.97 11.17 10.28
CA THR A 215 21.36 11.10 10.75
C THR A 215 21.46 11.45 12.22
N ASP A 216 20.80 12.54 12.65
CA ASP A 216 20.76 12.96 14.07
C ASP A 216 20.14 11.89 14.97
N ALA A 217 19.09 11.21 14.50
CA ALA A 217 18.41 10.17 15.28
C ALA A 217 19.21 8.85 15.37
N ILE A 218 20.06 8.57 14.39
CA ILE A 218 20.87 7.34 14.33
C ILE A 218 22.19 7.51 15.07
N GLY A 219 22.77 8.71 15.08
CA GLY A 219 24.06 8.95 15.73
C GLY A 219 24.24 10.36 16.28
N GLU A 220 24.17 10.49 17.60
CA GLU A 220 25.00 11.47 18.30
C GLU A 220 26.47 11.01 18.16
N GLY A 221 27.24 11.62 17.24
CA GLY A 221 28.71 11.52 17.25
C GLY A 221 29.37 10.56 16.25
N LEU A 222 28.66 10.06 15.23
CA LEU A 222 29.27 9.32 14.12
C LEU A 222 29.21 10.15 12.84
N SER A 223 30.38 10.48 12.28
CA SER A 223 30.51 11.10 10.96
C SER A 223 30.20 10.06 9.88
N PHE A 224 28.92 9.92 9.54
CA PHE A 224 28.50 9.10 8.42
C PHE A 224 28.64 9.86 7.10
N GLY A 225 29.08 9.17 6.05
CA GLY A 225 28.91 9.67 4.69
C GLY A 225 27.43 9.70 4.34
N ARG A 226 27.02 10.61 3.45
CA ARG A 226 25.62 10.68 2.97
C ARG A 226 25.15 9.37 2.31
N ASP A 227 26.08 8.55 1.86
CA ASP A 227 25.83 7.25 1.19
C ASP A 227 25.76 6.07 2.18
N ASP A 228 26.00 6.28 3.48
CA ASP A 228 25.98 5.21 4.48
C ASP A 228 24.56 4.88 4.96
N VAL A 229 23.55 5.70 4.62
CA VAL A 229 22.18 5.59 5.13
C VAL A 229 21.17 5.50 3.99
N GLU A 230 20.31 4.49 4.03
CA GLU A 230 19.25 4.27 3.06
C GLU A 230 17.96 3.85 3.74
N VAL A 231 16.83 4.41 3.30
CA VAL A 231 15.51 3.98 3.74
C VAL A 231 14.98 2.94 2.76
N LEU A 232 15.03 1.68 3.17
CA LEU A 232 14.59 0.53 2.37
C LEU A 232 13.07 0.43 2.27
N GLY A 233 12.35 0.96 3.25
CA GLY A 233 10.91 0.86 3.27
C GLY A 233 10.25 1.56 4.43
N ASN A 234 8.92 1.55 4.37
CA ASN A 234 8.06 2.27 5.29
C ASN A 234 6.86 1.41 5.69
N ALA A 235 6.66 1.27 7.00
CA ALA A 235 5.52 0.62 7.62
C ALA A 235 4.80 1.60 8.55
N SER A 236 4.07 2.53 7.93
CA SER A 236 3.40 3.64 8.62
C SER A 236 4.38 4.56 9.35
N TYR A 237 4.31 4.68 10.67
CA TYR A 237 5.22 5.54 11.44
C TYR A 237 6.57 4.87 11.71
N ARG A 238 6.99 3.90 10.90
CA ARG A 238 8.23 3.13 11.07
C ARG A 238 8.96 3.05 9.74
N LEU A 239 10.23 3.42 9.75
CA LEU A 239 11.14 3.29 8.62
C LEU A 239 12.03 2.08 8.85
N LEU A 240 12.20 1.27 7.81
CA LEU A 240 13.25 0.27 7.74
C LEU A 240 14.49 0.95 7.15
N VAL A 241 15.51 1.14 7.96
CA VAL A 241 16.69 1.94 7.60
C VAL A 241 17.91 1.04 7.62
N ARG A 242 18.67 1.08 6.52
CA ARG A 242 20.00 0.47 6.46
C ARG A 242 21.04 1.52 6.78
N VAL A 243 21.92 1.19 7.71
CA VAL A 243 23.09 1.99 8.09
C VAL A 243 24.32 1.10 7.88
N ARG A 244 25.04 1.32 6.79
CA ARG A 244 26.11 0.42 6.33
C ARG A 244 25.60 -1.02 6.16
N ASP A 245 25.99 -1.92 7.06
CA ASP A 245 25.62 -3.34 7.06
C ASP A 245 24.55 -3.69 8.10
N GLU A 246 24.10 -2.70 8.87
CA GLU A 246 23.10 -2.89 9.92
C GLU A 246 21.73 -2.39 9.46
N VAL A 247 20.68 -3.05 9.96
CA VAL A 247 19.30 -2.68 9.67
C VAL A 247 18.59 -2.33 10.97
N GLU A 248 17.98 -1.16 10.98
CA GLU A 248 17.37 -0.54 12.14
C GLU A 248 15.95 -0.09 11.82
N ILE A 249 15.10 -0.09 12.86
CA ILE A 249 13.77 0.50 12.78
C ILE A 249 13.81 1.89 13.42
N VAL A 250 13.44 2.91 12.64
CA VAL A 250 13.33 4.29 13.09
C VAL A 250 11.87 4.72 13.07
N ASN A 251 11.35 5.19 14.20
CA ASN A 251 9.99 5.69 14.28
C ASN A 251 9.89 7.15 13.81
N ILE A 252 8.83 7.46 13.06
CA ILE A 252 8.45 8.81 12.69
C ILE A 252 7.42 9.35 13.67
N GLN A 253 7.74 10.46 14.34
CA GLN A 253 6.82 11.21 15.19
C GLN A 253 6.46 12.53 14.53
N ALA A 254 5.28 12.57 13.90
CA ALA A 254 4.75 13.74 13.21
C ALA A 254 3.46 14.20 13.88
N PHE A 255 3.59 15.13 14.84
CA PHE A 255 2.44 15.77 15.49
C PHE A 255 2.14 17.12 14.84
N ASP A 256 0.88 17.54 14.86
CA ASP A 256 0.44 18.77 14.19
C ASP A 256 1.20 19.99 14.72
N ASP A 257 1.32 20.11 16.05
CA ASP A 257 1.91 21.28 16.74
C ASP A 257 3.39 21.07 17.16
N ARG A 258 4.10 20.09 16.59
CA ARG A 258 5.51 19.83 16.94
C ARG A 258 6.39 19.64 15.70
N PRO A 259 7.69 19.96 15.79
CA PRO A 259 8.65 19.53 14.79
C PRO A 259 8.62 18.02 14.61
N LEU A 260 8.85 17.59 13.37
CA LEU A 260 9.08 16.19 13.04
C LEU A 260 10.25 15.66 13.88
N ARG A 261 10.05 14.50 14.51
CA ARG A 261 11.11 13.81 15.24
C ARG A 261 11.25 12.40 14.71
N LEU A 262 12.49 11.94 14.60
CA LEU A 262 12.80 10.56 14.35
C LEU A 262 13.39 9.98 15.64
N GLN A 263 12.95 8.78 16.01
CA GLN A 263 13.43 8.09 17.19
C GLN A 263 13.88 6.69 16.80
N LYS A 264 15.17 6.42 16.97
CA LYS A 264 15.71 5.06 16.88
C LYS A 264 14.98 4.19 17.90
N LYS A 265 14.39 3.10 17.43
CA LYS A 265 13.61 2.20 18.27
C LYS A 265 14.39 0.94 18.58
N ASP A 266 14.56 0.09 17.57
CA ASP A 266 15.06 -1.27 17.71
C ASP A 266 16.09 -1.56 16.60
N LYS A 267 17.19 -2.21 16.98
CA LYS A 267 18.07 -2.87 16.00
C LYS A 267 17.44 -4.22 15.66
N LEU A 268 17.33 -4.54 14.38
CA LEU A 268 16.86 -5.86 13.96
C LEU A 268 18.01 -6.86 14.11
N ASN A 269 17.81 -7.89 14.94
CA ASN A 269 18.75 -9.01 15.04
C ASN A 269 18.53 -9.93 13.84
N LEU A 270 19.17 -9.61 12.72
CA LEU A 270 19.13 -10.40 11.50
C LEU A 270 20.34 -11.33 11.42
N SER A 271 20.14 -12.52 10.85
CA SER A 271 21.26 -13.33 10.39
C SER A 271 22.04 -12.56 9.31
N GLN A 272 23.32 -12.90 9.10
CA GLN A 272 24.11 -12.27 8.03
C GLN A 272 23.49 -12.49 6.65
N GLU A 273 22.84 -13.64 6.44
CA GLU A 273 22.15 -13.96 5.20
C GLU A 273 20.97 -13.01 4.96
N ASN A 274 20.11 -12.84 5.96
CA ASN A 274 18.95 -11.95 5.87
C ASN A 274 19.37 -10.47 5.68
N ALA A 275 20.44 -10.04 6.35
CA ALA A 275 21.01 -8.71 6.15
C ALA A 275 21.56 -8.50 4.73
N ARG A 276 22.13 -9.55 4.11
CA ARG A 276 22.59 -9.51 2.71
C ARG A 276 21.43 -9.48 1.73
N SER A 277 20.36 -10.25 1.96
CA SER A 277 19.17 -10.26 1.08
C SER A 277 18.51 -8.88 0.98
N LEU A 278 18.54 -8.09 2.06
CA LEU A 278 18.07 -6.70 2.07
C LEU A 278 18.88 -5.76 1.16
N ARG A 279 20.09 -6.14 0.70
CA ARG A 279 20.85 -5.38 -0.30
C ARG A 279 20.24 -5.45 -1.69
N SER A 280 19.45 -6.47 -1.95
CA SER A 280 18.73 -6.70 -3.20
C SER A 280 17.22 -6.47 -3.05
N THR A 281 16.82 -5.55 -2.15
CA THR A 281 15.43 -5.18 -1.95
C THR A 281 14.85 -4.61 -3.25
N ILE A 282 13.73 -5.18 -3.70
CA ILE A 282 12.97 -4.75 -4.86
C ILE A 282 11.80 -3.87 -4.40
N SER A 283 11.04 -4.34 -3.41
CA SER A 283 9.89 -3.63 -2.87
C SER A 283 9.74 -3.87 -1.37
N THR A 284 9.18 -2.88 -0.68
CA THR A 284 8.83 -3.01 0.75
C THR A 284 7.40 -2.55 0.96
N GLN A 285 6.64 -3.32 1.74
CA GLN A 285 5.27 -3.00 2.11
C GLN A 285 5.07 -3.05 3.62
N ALA A 286 4.10 -2.27 4.06
CA ALA A 286 3.76 -2.13 5.47
C ALA A 286 2.93 -3.32 5.95
N LEU A 287 3.29 -3.87 7.11
CA LEU A 287 2.46 -4.75 7.92
C LEU A 287 2.26 -4.12 9.31
N ASP A 288 1.25 -4.55 10.07
CA ASP A 288 1.08 -4.11 11.46
C ASP A 288 2.26 -4.59 12.32
N SER A 289 2.67 -5.84 12.11
CA SER A 289 3.78 -6.52 12.78
C SER A 289 5.17 -6.10 12.28
N GLY A 290 5.30 -5.49 11.09
CA GLY A 290 6.61 -5.15 10.54
C GLY A 290 6.61 -4.71 9.07
N PHE A 291 7.55 -5.26 8.30
CA PHE A 291 7.80 -4.93 6.91
C PHE A 291 7.79 -6.21 6.08
N LEU A 292 6.97 -6.25 5.05
CA LEU A 292 7.07 -7.25 3.99
C LEU A 292 8.10 -6.76 2.98
N VAL A 293 9.18 -7.51 2.77
CA VAL A 293 10.25 -7.13 1.85
C VAL A 293 10.36 -8.20 0.77
N GLU A 294 10.23 -7.75 -0.47
CA GLU A 294 10.49 -8.52 -1.68
C GLU A 294 11.92 -8.24 -2.13
N HIS A 295 12.68 -9.28 -2.43
CA HIS A 295 14.04 -9.19 -2.94
C HIS A 295 14.28 -10.25 -4.01
N LEU A 296 15.40 -10.16 -4.73
CA LEU A 296 15.70 -11.05 -5.86
C LEU A 296 15.54 -12.55 -5.57
N ASN A 297 15.83 -12.98 -4.34
CA ASN A 297 15.82 -14.38 -3.92
C ASN A 297 14.59 -14.78 -3.09
N GLY A 298 13.50 -14.02 -3.08
CA GLY A 298 12.31 -14.37 -2.30
C GLY A 298 11.63 -13.23 -1.56
N VAL A 299 10.80 -13.60 -0.59
CA VAL A 299 9.99 -12.67 0.20
C VAL A 299 10.11 -12.98 1.68
N HIS A 300 10.41 -11.95 2.45
CA HIS A 300 10.58 -12.05 3.90
C HIS A 300 9.72 -11.02 4.63
N VAL A 301 9.26 -11.39 5.82
CA VAL A 301 8.70 -10.45 6.79
C VAL A 301 9.75 -10.14 7.83
N PHE A 302 10.05 -8.85 8.00
CA PHE A 302 10.97 -8.32 8.99
C PHE A 302 10.20 -7.57 10.07
N GLY A 303 10.44 -7.93 11.34
CA GLY A 303 9.81 -7.27 12.49
C GLY A 303 10.64 -7.45 13.76
N THR A 304 10.11 -7.04 14.90
CA THR A 304 10.81 -7.21 16.19
C THR A 304 11.05 -8.68 16.57
N PHE A 305 10.31 -9.61 15.95
CA PHE A 305 10.49 -11.05 16.07
C PHE A 305 11.62 -11.60 15.18
N GLY A 306 12.32 -10.76 14.42
CA GLY A 306 13.38 -11.15 13.50
C GLY A 306 12.87 -11.17 12.05
N ALA A 307 13.31 -12.16 11.29
CA ALA A 307 12.95 -12.33 9.89
C ALA A 307 12.29 -13.69 9.68
N VAL A 308 11.17 -13.71 8.96
CA VAL A 308 10.42 -14.91 8.59
C VAL A 308 10.39 -14.97 7.07
N GLU A 309 10.90 -16.05 6.50
CA GLU A 309 10.80 -16.32 5.06
C GLU A 309 9.37 -16.77 4.72
N LEU A 310 8.76 -16.15 3.70
CA LEU A 310 7.45 -16.53 3.18
C LEU A 310 7.56 -17.26 1.84
N ALA A 311 8.60 -16.97 1.09
CA ALA A 311 8.93 -17.63 -0.18
C ALA A 311 10.44 -17.53 -0.42
N ASP A 312 11.04 -18.61 -0.89
CA ASP A 312 12.45 -18.74 -1.31
C ASP A 312 12.60 -18.67 -2.85
N GLU A 313 11.53 -18.31 -3.54
CA GLU A 313 11.44 -18.20 -4.99
C GLU A 313 11.01 -16.79 -5.43
N MET A 314 11.29 -16.45 -6.69
CA MET A 314 10.77 -15.22 -7.28
C MET A 314 9.25 -15.32 -7.42
N ILE A 315 8.53 -14.32 -6.93
CA ILE A 315 7.09 -14.19 -7.13
C ILE A 315 6.81 -13.08 -8.14
N VAL A 316 5.61 -13.07 -8.71
CA VAL A 316 5.19 -11.99 -9.62
C VAL A 316 5.02 -10.69 -8.84
N GLN A 317 4.39 -10.77 -7.66
CA GLN A 317 4.20 -9.62 -6.79
C GLN A 317 3.79 -10.05 -5.37
N ALA A 318 4.39 -9.42 -4.36
CA ALA A 318 3.90 -9.45 -2.98
C ALA A 318 2.91 -8.30 -2.75
N ARG A 319 1.90 -8.48 -1.88
CA ARG A 319 0.93 -7.43 -1.49
C ARG A 319 0.58 -7.54 -0.01
N ALA A 320 0.48 -6.40 0.67
CA ALA A 320 0.05 -6.30 2.07
C ALA A 320 -1.17 -5.39 2.23
N PHE A 321 -1.85 -5.45 3.38
CA PHE A 321 -3.09 -4.69 3.65
C PHE A 321 -3.01 -3.83 4.93
N PRO A 322 -2.03 -2.91 5.05
CA PRO A 322 -1.71 -2.20 6.29
C PRO A 322 -2.86 -1.36 6.87
N ASN A 323 -3.79 -0.90 6.03
CA ASN A 323 -4.92 -0.09 6.48
C ASN A 323 -6.13 -0.94 6.95
N SER A 324 -6.03 -2.26 6.85
CA SER A 324 -7.10 -3.18 7.19
C SER A 324 -7.06 -3.58 8.66
N ARG A 325 -8.07 -3.17 9.45
CA ARG A 325 -8.21 -3.53 10.88
C ARG A 325 -8.13 -5.03 11.22
N ARG A 326 -8.36 -5.90 10.24
CA ARG A 326 -8.41 -7.37 10.43
C ARG A 326 -7.29 -8.11 9.70
N TYR A 327 -6.62 -7.45 8.76
CA TYR A 327 -5.69 -8.09 7.82
C TYR A 327 -4.41 -7.25 7.68
N GLY A 328 -4.11 -6.38 8.66
CA GLY A 328 -2.88 -5.59 8.68
C GLY A 328 -1.62 -6.45 8.69
N ASP A 329 -1.75 -7.69 9.16
CA ASP A 329 -0.77 -8.77 9.07
C ASP A 329 -1.25 -9.88 8.13
N THR A 330 -1.64 -9.52 6.92
CA THR A 330 -1.94 -10.51 5.87
C THR A 330 -1.20 -10.12 4.61
N VAL A 331 -0.63 -11.13 3.97
CA VAL A 331 0.18 -11.03 2.76
C VAL A 331 -0.49 -11.84 1.66
N ALA A 332 -0.62 -11.26 0.48
CA ALA A 332 -0.92 -12.00 -0.74
C ALA A 332 0.36 -12.15 -1.56
N LEU A 333 0.73 -13.38 -1.89
CA LEU A 333 1.82 -13.70 -2.81
C LEU A 333 1.22 -14.13 -4.14
N ILE A 334 1.43 -13.30 -5.17
CA ILE A 334 0.95 -13.56 -6.53
C ILE A 334 2.04 -14.31 -7.29
N ARG A 335 1.68 -15.47 -7.85
CA ARG A 335 2.51 -16.26 -8.77
C ARG A 335 1.83 -16.36 -10.12
N GLU A 336 2.53 -16.93 -11.09
CA GLU A 336 1.99 -17.12 -12.44
C GLU A 336 0.74 -18.02 -12.46
N ASP A 337 0.72 -19.05 -11.61
CA ASP A 337 -0.30 -20.10 -11.61
C ASP A 337 -1.24 -20.06 -10.39
N ARG A 338 -0.88 -19.32 -9.32
CA ARG A 338 -1.64 -19.29 -8.07
C ARG A 338 -1.51 -17.97 -7.31
N LEU A 339 -2.41 -17.79 -6.35
CA LEU A 339 -2.37 -16.73 -5.35
C LEU A 339 -2.41 -17.37 -3.96
N ASP A 340 -1.39 -17.08 -3.14
CA ASP A 340 -1.35 -17.53 -1.75
C ASP A 340 -1.73 -16.35 -0.84
N LEU A 341 -2.68 -16.57 0.06
CA LEU A 341 -3.06 -15.59 1.07
C LEU A 341 -2.58 -16.08 2.44
N ILE A 342 -1.52 -15.46 2.94
CA ILE A 342 -0.87 -15.80 4.20
C ILE A 342 -1.34 -14.80 5.26
N GLY A 343 -2.09 -15.25 6.25
CA GLY A 343 -2.52 -14.43 7.39
C GLY A 343 -1.79 -14.83 8.66
N PHE A 344 -1.30 -13.87 9.44
CA PHE A 344 -0.77 -14.13 10.77
C PHE A 344 -1.92 -14.03 11.77
N VAL A 345 -2.23 -15.12 12.46
CA VAL A 345 -3.18 -15.11 13.58
C VAL A 345 -2.38 -14.91 14.86
N ASP A 346 -2.46 -13.72 15.44
CA ASP A 346 -1.93 -13.47 16.77
C ASP A 346 -2.84 -14.16 17.79
N VAL A 347 -2.46 -15.35 18.24
CA VAL A 347 -3.15 -16.04 19.34
C VAL A 347 -2.66 -15.40 20.63
N THR A 348 -3.21 -14.24 20.99
CA THR A 348 -2.98 -13.65 22.30
C THR A 348 -3.54 -14.62 23.36
N PRO A 349 -2.76 -15.02 24.39
CA PRO A 349 -3.23 -15.90 25.45
C PRO A 349 -4.33 -15.29 26.32
#